data_AF-A0A433QIS2-F1
#
_entry.id   AF-A0A433QIS2-F1
#
_cell.length_a   1.000
_cell.length_b   1.000
_cell.length_c   1.000
_cell.angle_alpha   90.00
_cell.angle_beta   90.00
_cell.angle_gamma   90.00
#
_symmetry.space_group_name_H-M   'P 1'
#
loop_
_entity.id
_entity.type
_entity.pdbx_description
1 polymer ?
#
loop_
_entity_poly.entity_id
_entity_poly.type
_entity_poly.pdbx_seq_one_letter_code
_entity_poly.pdbx_strand_id
1 'polypeptide(L)'
;MLTLFMHFFPHLGSANHVFKPGKKVSQVKSSEVCYNYLALRPCLYAAINGMTTSTFGDVEFSPGEIDLLAVAKVRALRNQTELQHKADGVVYTENLHMELLFLETTGHHGLSDRPRACWDHVKGMNGVLAMLARIAYAFPHGSVEDFKNVKVAFIHARG
;
A
#
# COMPACT_ATOMS: atom_id res chain seq x y z
N MET A 1 6.12 5.87 17.23
CA MET A 1 5.61 5.44 15.89
C MET A 1 4.58 6.46 15.36
N LEU A 2 4.92 7.76 15.41
CA LEU A 2 4.19 8.86 14.77
C LEU A 2 5.06 9.53 13.67
N THR A 3 6.31 9.08 13.56
CA THR A 3 7.37 9.81 12.85
C THR A 3 7.46 9.46 11.36
N LEU A 4 6.85 8.35 10.92
CA LEU A 4 6.89 7.95 9.51
C LEU A 4 5.77 8.59 8.65
N PHE A 5 4.67 9.01 9.28
CA PHE A 5 3.58 9.70 8.57
C PHE A 5 3.97 11.11 8.11
N MET A 6 4.91 11.77 8.81
CA MET A 6 5.34 13.12 8.46
C MET A 6 6.42 13.19 7.37
N HIS A 7 7.15 12.09 7.11
CA HIS A 7 8.22 12.12 6.11
C HIS A 7 7.75 11.92 4.66
N PHE A 8 6.53 11.40 4.44
CA PHE A 8 5.91 11.35 3.10
C PHE A 8 5.11 12.61 2.73
N PHE A 9 4.85 13.51 3.69
CA PHE A 9 4.13 14.76 3.46
C PHE A 9 4.83 15.93 4.17
N PRO A 10 5.89 16.52 3.57
CA PRO A 10 6.47 17.77 4.09
C PRO A 10 5.51 18.97 3.93
N HIS A 11 4.40 18.78 3.21
CA HIS A 11 3.36 19.79 3.03
C HIS A 11 1.99 19.24 3.46
N LEU A 12 1.69 19.34 4.76
CA LEU A 12 0.32 19.23 5.27
C LEU A 12 -0.66 20.25 4.64
N GLY A 13 -0.17 21.19 3.82
CA GLY A 13 -1.00 22.13 3.05
C GLY A 13 -1.84 21.46 1.94
N SER A 14 -1.42 20.32 1.36
CA SER A 14 -2.20 19.68 0.29
C SER A 14 -3.37 18.82 0.80
N ALA A 15 -3.27 18.31 2.04
CA ALA A 15 -4.34 17.53 2.66
C ALA A 15 -5.64 18.35 2.79
N ASN A 16 -5.55 19.67 3.01
CA ASN A 16 -6.72 20.55 3.10
C ASN A 16 -7.48 20.72 1.76
N HIS A 17 -6.82 20.49 0.62
CA HIS A 17 -7.50 20.49 -0.69
C HIS A 17 -8.21 19.16 -0.98
N VAL A 18 -7.67 18.05 -0.45
CA VAL A 18 -8.27 16.70 -0.56
C VAL A 18 -9.45 16.56 0.41
N PHE A 19 -9.30 17.06 1.64
CA PHE A 19 -10.31 17.06 2.68
C PHE A 19 -10.98 18.43 2.80
N LYS A 20 -12.04 18.70 2.02
CA LYS A 20 -12.92 19.84 2.31
C LYS A 20 -13.69 19.55 3.62
N PRO A 21 -13.50 20.32 4.70
CA PRO A 21 -14.20 20.09 5.95
C PRO A 21 -15.67 20.48 5.76
N GLY A 22 -16.53 19.46 5.72
CA GLY A 22 -17.98 19.54 5.67
C GLY A 22 -18.56 18.24 6.25
N LYS A 23 -19.86 17.96 6.04
CA LYS A 23 -20.58 16.75 6.52
C LYS A 23 -19.87 15.38 6.26
N LYS A 24 -18.78 15.35 5.49
CA LYS A 24 -17.93 14.19 5.20
C LYS A 24 -17.10 13.68 6.39
N VAL A 25 -16.78 14.52 7.38
CA VAL A 25 -15.96 14.09 8.55
C VAL A 25 -16.71 13.11 9.46
N SER A 26 -18.04 13.19 9.55
CA SER A 26 -18.82 12.16 10.27
C SER A 26 -18.93 10.85 9.48
N GLN A 27 -18.87 10.91 8.14
CA GLN A 27 -19.01 9.74 7.27
C GLN A 27 -17.75 8.87 7.24
N VAL A 28 -16.55 9.42 7.41
CA VAL A 28 -15.33 8.58 7.52
C VAL A 28 -15.37 7.65 8.75
N LYS A 29 -16.21 7.97 9.74
CA LYS A 29 -16.44 7.14 10.92
C LYS A 29 -17.58 6.12 10.75
N SER A 30 -18.34 6.15 9.66
CA SER A 30 -19.52 5.29 9.53
C SER A 30 -19.21 3.87 9.07
N SER A 31 -18.17 3.71 8.24
CA SER A 31 -17.72 2.39 7.76
C SER A 31 -16.30 2.45 7.21
N GLU A 32 -15.63 1.30 7.19
CA GLU A 32 -14.31 1.11 6.59
C GLU A 32 -14.32 1.50 5.10
N VAL A 33 -15.42 1.20 4.40
CA VAL A 33 -15.65 1.60 3.01
C VAL A 33 -15.66 3.12 2.88
N CYS A 34 -16.40 3.83 3.74
CA CYS A 34 -16.44 5.29 3.71
C CYS A 34 -15.08 5.90 4.06
N TYR A 35 -14.35 5.32 5.01
CA TYR A 35 -13.00 5.78 5.35
C TYR A 35 -12.04 5.62 4.17
N ASN A 36 -12.02 4.44 3.55
CA ASN A 36 -11.23 4.16 2.35
C ASN A 36 -11.56 5.12 1.21
N TYR A 37 -12.84 5.27 0.89
CA TYR A 37 -13.29 6.03 -0.27
C TYR A 37 -13.13 7.55 -0.10
N LEU A 38 -13.43 8.08 1.09
CA LEU A 38 -13.42 9.52 1.33
C LEU A 38 -12.07 10.06 1.79
N ALA A 39 -11.18 9.21 2.32
CA ALA A 39 -9.92 9.65 2.90
C ALA A 39 -8.69 8.98 2.26
N LEU A 40 -8.59 7.65 2.37
CA LEU A 40 -7.34 6.96 2.06
C LEU A 40 -7.04 6.93 0.56
N ARG A 41 -8.01 6.51 -0.26
CA ARG A 41 -7.84 6.39 -1.71
C ARG A 41 -7.57 7.75 -2.37
N PRO A 42 -8.29 8.86 -2.06
CA PRO A 42 -7.96 10.17 -2.61
C PRO A 42 -6.54 10.63 -2.28
N CYS A 43 -6.06 10.38 -1.05
CA CYS A 43 -4.68 10.69 -0.67
C CYS A 43 -3.66 9.88 -1.48
N LEU A 44 -3.91 8.59 -1.67
CA LEU A 44 -3.03 7.73 -2.47
C LEU A 44 -3.00 8.17 -3.93
N TYR A 45 -4.16 8.39 -4.56
CA TYR A 45 -4.23 8.92 -5.92
C TYR A 45 -3.47 10.24 -6.05
N ALA A 46 -3.65 11.17 -5.11
CA ALA A 46 -2.93 12.44 -5.13
C ALA A 46 -1.42 12.26 -4.95
N ALA A 47 -0.99 11.32 -4.11
CA ALA A 47 0.43 11.07 -3.83
C ALA A 47 1.17 10.45 -5.03
N ILE A 48 0.51 9.58 -5.80
CA ILE A 48 1.13 8.90 -6.95
C ILE A 48 0.90 9.61 -8.29
N ASN A 49 0.02 10.62 -8.33
CA ASN A 49 -0.31 11.32 -9.56
C ASN A 49 0.95 11.96 -10.18
N GLY A 50 1.20 11.66 -11.45
CA GLY A 50 2.37 12.16 -12.17
C GLY A 50 3.69 11.48 -11.81
N MET A 51 3.68 10.41 -11.00
CA MET A 51 4.85 9.57 -10.81
C MET A 51 5.04 8.67 -12.04
N THR A 52 5.99 9.05 -12.88
CA THR A 52 6.41 8.31 -14.08
C THR A 52 7.83 7.80 -13.88
N THR A 53 8.07 6.56 -14.29
CA THR A 53 9.42 5.98 -14.31
C THR A 53 9.81 5.66 -15.75
N SER A 54 10.92 6.23 -16.21
CA SER A 54 11.37 6.10 -17.61
C SER A 54 11.51 4.65 -18.07
N THR A 55 11.80 3.74 -17.15
CA THR A 55 12.06 2.32 -17.43
C THR A 55 10.86 1.42 -17.11
N PHE A 56 10.05 1.75 -16.10
CA PHE A 56 9.01 0.85 -15.59
C PHE A 56 7.58 1.34 -15.87
N GLY A 57 7.43 2.44 -16.62
CA GLY A 57 6.14 3.03 -16.97
C GLY A 57 5.61 3.93 -15.87
N ASP A 58 4.33 4.27 -15.98
CA ASP A 58 3.65 5.07 -14.98
C ASP A 58 3.40 4.25 -13.71
N VAL A 59 3.25 4.96 -12.59
CA VAL A 59 2.86 4.36 -11.31
C VAL A 59 1.35 4.49 -11.16
N GLU A 60 0.69 3.37 -10.93
CA GLU A 60 -0.77 3.30 -10.79
C GLU A 60 -1.18 2.81 -9.41
N PHE A 61 -2.38 3.21 -8.98
CA PHE A 61 -3.01 2.74 -7.75
C PHE A 61 -4.31 2.01 -8.09
N SER A 62 -4.42 0.75 -7.67
CA SER A 62 -5.63 -0.05 -7.77
C SER A 62 -6.26 -0.25 -6.40
N PRO A 63 -7.46 0.30 -6.13
CA PRO A 63 -8.18 0.09 -4.87
C PRO A 63 -9.07 -1.16 -4.88
N GLY A 64 -9.34 -1.71 -3.70
CA GLY A 64 -10.24 -2.86 -3.50
C GLY A 64 -9.49 -4.08 -2.96
N GLU A 65 -10.17 -5.22 -2.85
CA GLU A 65 -9.61 -6.50 -2.35
C GLU A 65 -8.75 -7.18 -3.44
N ILE A 66 -7.53 -6.67 -3.63
CA ILE A 66 -6.62 -7.09 -4.71
C ILE A 66 -5.66 -8.16 -4.19
N ASP A 67 -5.54 -9.26 -4.93
CA ASP A 67 -4.52 -10.27 -4.67
C ASP A 67 -3.11 -9.69 -4.90
N LEU A 68 -2.26 -9.76 -3.89
CA LEU A 68 -0.87 -9.32 -4.00
C LEU A 68 -0.07 -10.31 -4.87
N LEU A 69 0.15 -9.94 -6.12
CA LEU A 69 0.91 -10.69 -7.12
C LEU A 69 2.30 -11.08 -6.63
N ALA A 70 2.97 -10.26 -5.82
CA ALA A 70 4.23 -10.60 -5.18
C ALA A 70 4.17 -11.91 -4.40
N VAL A 71 3.14 -12.06 -3.56
CA VAL A 71 2.94 -13.28 -2.76
C VAL A 71 2.66 -14.47 -3.67
N ALA A 72 1.78 -14.29 -4.66
CA ALA A 72 1.46 -15.35 -5.61
C ALA A 72 2.69 -15.83 -6.39
N LYS A 73 3.51 -14.91 -6.89
CA LYS A 73 4.73 -15.24 -7.67
C LYS A 73 5.79 -15.91 -6.82
N VAL A 74 6.08 -15.38 -5.63
CA VAL A 74 7.09 -15.98 -4.72
C VAL A 74 6.65 -17.38 -4.27
N ARG A 75 5.36 -17.61 -4.04
CA ARG A 75 4.84 -18.93 -3.69
C ARG A 75 4.89 -19.92 -4.85
N ALA A 76 4.59 -19.48 -6.07
CA ALA A 76 4.73 -20.31 -7.25
C ALA A 76 6.18 -20.78 -7.43
N LEU A 77 7.16 -19.90 -7.20
CA LEU A 77 8.58 -20.26 -7.19
C LEU A 77 8.96 -21.27 -6.09
N ARG A 78 8.15 -21.39 -5.04
CA ARG A 78 8.35 -22.30 -3.89
C ARG A 78 7.44 -23.53 -3.92
N ASN A 79 6.66 -23.74 -4.99
CA ASN A 79 5.67 -24.82 -5.11
C ASN A 79 4.64 -24.85 -3.96
N GLN A 80 4.20 -23.68 -3.49
CA GLN A 80 3.21 -23.55 -2.42
C GLN A 80 1.82 -23.20 -2.99
N THR A 81 0.76 -23.85 -2.49
CA THR A 81 -0.62 -23.72 -3.01
C THR A 81 -1.60 -23.00 -2.08
N GLU A 82 -1.14 -22.43 -0.96
CA GLU A 82 -2.00 -21.83 0.08
C GLU A 82 -2.67 -20.49 -0.29
N LEU A 83 -3.71 -20.15 0.51
CA LEU A 83 -4.62 -18.99 0.43
C LEU A 83 -3.98 -17.66 0.04
N GLN A 84 -4.60 -16.96 -0.92
CA GLN A 84 -4.14 -15.67 -1.44
C GLN A 84 -4.05 -14.58 -0.37
N HIS A 85 -3.06 -13.70 -0.50
CA HIS A 85 -2.94 -12.48 0.29
C HIS A 85 -3.67 -11.37 -0.45
N LYS A 86 -4.77 -10.87 0.12
CA LYS A 86 -5.51 -9.74 -0.41
C LYS A 86 -5.17 -8.48 0.37
N ALA A 87 -5.02 -7.37 -0.35
CA ALA A 87 -4.80 -6.03 0.19
C ALA A 87 -5.96 -5.11 -0.22
N ASP A 88 -6.23 -4.04 0.54
CA ASP A 88 -7.27 -3.03 0.27
C ASP A 88 -6.92 -2.06 -0.86
N GLY A 89 -5.67 -2.06 -1.27
CA GLY A 89 -5.20 -1.35 -2.43
C GLY A 89 -3.70 -1.56 -2.66
N VAL A 90 -3.28 -1.40 -3.90
CA VAL A 90 -1.92 -1.67 -4.33
C VAL A 90 -1.45 -0.57 -5.27
N VAL A 91 -0.23 -0.09 -5.06
CA VAL A 91 0.49 0.77 -6.00
C VAL A 91 1.52 -0.06 -6.73
N TYR A 92 1.54 0.01 -8.06
CA TYR A 92 2.44 -0.77 -8.89
C TYR A 92 2.94 0.01 -10.12
N THR A 93 4.00 -0.49 -10.75
CA THR A 93 4.49 0.03 -12.03
C THR A 93 3.77 -0.61 -13.21
N GLU A 94 3.37 0.19 -14.20
CA GLU A 94 2.57 -0.26 -15.35
C GLU A 94 3.25 -1.41 -16.14
N ASN A 95 4.52 -1.25 -16.51
CA ASN A 95 5.16 -2.16 -17.47
C ASN A 95 5.52 -3.53 -16.88
N LEU A 96 5.92 -3.58 -15.61
CA LEU A 96 6.35 -4.83 -14.94
C LEU A 96 5.33 -5.35 -13.93
N HIS A 97 4.27 -4.59 -13.68
CA HIS A 97 3.31 -4.83 -12.60
C HIS A 97 4.02 -5.10 -11.27
N MET A 98 5.11 -4.36 -11.00
CA MET A 98 5.87 -4.49 -9.76
C MET A 98 5.19 -3.69 -8.67
N GLU A 99 4.73 -4.37 -7.62
CA GLU A 99 4.13 -3.68 -6.48
C GLU A 99 5.20 -2.92 -5.69
N LEU A 100 4.94 -1.64 -5.45
CA LEU A 100 5.81 -0.75 -4.67
C LEU A 100 5.22 -0.45 -3.30
N LEU A 101 3.89 -0.50 -3.17
CA LEU A 101 3.18 -0.25 -1.93
C LEU A 101 1.86 -1.01 -1.88
N PHE A 102 1.44 -1.47 -0.71
CA PHE A 102 0.07 -1.93 -0.49
C PHE A 102 -0.53 -1.39 0.81
N LEU A 103 -1.86 -1.31 0.83
CA LEU A 103 -2.69 -0.74 1.88
C LEU A 103 -3.49 -1.85 2.57
N GLU A 104 -3.54 -1.81 3.90
CA GLU A 104 -4.55 -2.47 4.71
C GLU A 104 -5.24 -1.44 5.60
N THR A 105 -6.55 -1.59 5.77
CA THR A 105 -7.40 -0.72 6.58
C THR A 105 -8.10 -1.55 7.64
N THR A 106 -7.79 -1.31 8.90
CA THR A 106 -8.53 -1.91 10.01
C THR A 106 -9.69 -1.00 10.40
N GLY A 107 -10.87 -1.23 9.82
CA GLY A 107 -12.11 -0.58 10.24
C GLY A 107 -12.27 0.87 9.80
N HIS A 108 -13.31 1.52 10.32
CA HIS A 108 -13.59 2.93 10.09
C HIS A 108 -12.75 3.83 10.99
N HIS A 109 -12.61 5.10 10.60
CA HIS A 109 -11.85 6.07 11.38
C HIS A 109 -12.43 6.25 12.80
N GLY A 110 -11.56 6.20 13.81
CA GLY A 110 -11.82 6.14 15.24
C GLY A 110 -11.92 4.73 15.84
N LEU A 111 -11.87 3.64 15.06
CA LEU A 111 -12.10 2.29 15.58
C LEU A 111 -10.86 1.67 16.24
N SER A 112 -10.92 1.52 17.57
CA SER A 112 -9.81 0.93 18.35
C SER A 112 -9.84 -0.61 18.43
N ASP A 113 -9.85 -1.32 17.31
CA ASP A 113 -9.75 -2.80 17.28
C ASP A 113 -8.28 -3.25 17.27
N ARG A 114 -7.78 -3.75 18.40
CA ARG A 114 -6.37 -4.13 18.56
C ARG A 114 -6.04 -5.49 17.90
N PRO A 115 -6.82 -6.57 18.09
CA PRO A 115 -6.53 -7.85 17.46
C PRO A 115 -6.48 -7.78 15.92
N ARG A 116 -7.46 -7.13 15.28
CA ARG A 116 -7.50 -7.03 13.81
C ARG A 116 -6.33 -6.21 13.27
N ALA A 117 -6.01 -5.10 13.95
CA ALA A 117 -4.83 -4.30 13.62
C ALA A 117 -3.53 -5.11 13.70
N CYS A 118 -3.36 -5.92 14.74
CA CYS A 118 -2.18 -6.79 14.89
C CYS A 118 -2.06 -7.79 13.74
N TRP A 119 -3.17 -8.40 13.33
CA TRP A 119 -3.21 -9.32 12.19
C TRP A 119 -2.80 -8.63 10.88
N ASP A 120 -3.28 -7.41 10.64
CA ASP A 120 -2.93 -6.64 9.45
C ASP A 120 -1.43 -6.23 9.46
N HIS A 121 -0.78 -6.10 10.62
CA HIS A 121 0.69 -5.96 10.69
C HIS A 121 1.43 -7.24 10.28
N VAL A 122 0.94 -8.42 10.65
CA VAL A 122 1.53 -9.71 10.24
C VAL A 122 1.37 -9.91 8.73
N LYS A 123 0.20 -9.58 8.17
CA LYS A 123 0.01 -9.48 6.72
C LYS A 123 1.02 -8.51 6.14
N GLY A 124 1.06 -7.28 6.65
CA GLY A 124 1.98 -6.21 6.26
C GLY A 124 3.42 -6.69 6.04
N MET A 125 3.98 -7.35 7.06
CA MET A 125 5.33 -7.91 7.02
C MET A 125 5.48 -8.97 5.91
N ASN A 126 4.56 -9.92 5.82
CA ASN A 126 4.60 -10.98 4.82
C ASN A 126 4.50 -10.45 3.39
N GLY A 127 3.63 -9.46 3.17
CA GLY A 127 3.48 -8.81 1.85
C GLY A 127 4.74 -8.07 1.43
N VAL A 128 5.32 -7.26 2.32
CA VAL A 128 6.58 -6.52 2.05
C VAL A 128 7.73 -7.46 1.72
N LEU A 129 7.91 -8.54 2.49
CA LEU A 129 8.95 -9.54 2.21
C LEU A 129 8.75 -10.21 0.85
N ALA A 130 7.50 -10.52 0.48
CA ALA A 130 7.20 -11.07 -0.83
C ALA A 130 7.49 -10.07 -1.97
N MET A 131 7.16 -8.78 -1.79
CA MET A 131 7.45 -7.74 -2.78
C MET A 131 8.95 -7.58 -3.01
N LEU A 132 9.74 -7.49 -1.92
CA LEU A 132 11.21 -7.44 -2.01
C LEU A 132 11.78 -8.69 -2.70
N ALA A 133 11.29 -9.88 -2.34
CA ALA A 133 11.72 -11.13 -2.97
C ALA A 133 11.35 -11.15 -4.47
N ARG A 134 10.14 -10.72 -4.85
CA ARG A 134 9.73 -10.63 -6.26
C ARG A 134 10.64 -9.68 -7.04
N ILE A 135 11.00 -8.53 -6.49
CA ILE A 135 11.96 -7.60 -7.11
C ILE A 135 13.31 -8.30 -7.31
N ALA A 136 13.85 -8.95 -6.28
CA ALA A 136 15.11 -9.68 -6.38
C ALA A 136 15.07 -10.76 -7.49
N TYR A 137 13.97 -11.52 -7.60
CA TYR A 137 13.81 -12.55 -8.63
C TYR A 137 13.69 -12.00 -10.05
N ALA A 138 13.11 -10.80 -10.24
CA ALA A 138 12.99 -10.20 -11.56
C ALA A 138 14.30 -9.57 -12.06
N PHE A 139 15.20 -9.21 -11.16
CA PHE A 139 16.51 -8.65 -11.47
C PHE A 139 17.64 -9.56 -10.94
N PRO A 140 17.79 -10.79 -11.46
CA PRO A 140 18.74 -11.78 -10.93
C PRO A 140 20.21 -11.38 -11.11
N HIS A 141 20.48 -10.39 -11.95
CA HIS A 141 21.82 -9.83 -12.20
C HIS A 141 22.03 -8.46 -11.54
N GLY A 142 21.05 -7.97 -10.77
CA GLY A 142 21.19 -6.72 -10.01
C GLY A 142 22.22 -6.85 -8.88
N SER A 143 22.91 -5.76 -8.58
CA SER A 143 23.90 -5.76 -7.48
C SER A 143 23.21 -5.75 -6.11
N VAL A 144 23.90 -6.25 -5.10
CA VAL A 144 23.44 -6.17 -3.70
C VAL A 144 23.36 -4.71 -3.25
N GLU A 145 24.25 -3.87 -3.76
CA GLU A 145 24.33 -2.44 -3.51
C GLU A 145 23.06 -1.72 -4.02
N ASP A 146 22.60 -2.05 -5.22
CA ASP A 146 21.36 -1.51 -5.77
C ASP A 146 20.15 -2.03 -5.00
N PHE A 147 20.14 -3.31 -4.64
CA PHE A 147 19.02 -3.91 -3.92
C PHE A 147 18.81 -3.28 -2.53
N LYS A 148 19.86 -2.87 -1.83
CA LYS A 148 19.76 -2.15 -0.54
C LYS A 148 19.02 -0.81 -0.67
N ASN A 149 19.06 -0.21 -1.84
CA ASN A 149 18.38 1.06 -2.14
C ASN A 149 16.91 0.88 -2.52
N VAL A 150 16.48 -0.35 -2.86
CA VAL A 150 15.07 -0.66 -3.11
C VAL A 150 14.24 -0.40 -1.86
N LYS A 151 13.13 0.31 -2.03
CA LYS A 151 12.14 0.56 -0.99
C LYS A 151 10.77 0.09 -1.48
N VAL A 152 10.09 -0.65 -0.62
CA VAL A 152 8.67 -0.95 -0.75
C VAL A 152 7.98 -0.55 0.55
N ALA A 153 6.69 -0.24 0.48
CA ALA A 153 5.95 0.27 1.63
C ALA A 153 4.72 -0.57 1.94
N PHE A 154 4.47 -0.75 3.23
CA PHE A 154 3.18 -1.18 3.74
C PHE A 154 2.54 -0.02 4.47
N ILE A 155 1.34 0.37 4.04
CA ILE A 155 0.53 1.36 4.75
C ILE A 155 -0.55 0.61 5.50
N HIS A 156 -0.59 0.82 6.81
CA HIS A 156 -1.70 0.41 7.64
C HIS A 156 -2.49 1.65 8.08
N ALA A 157 -3.71 1.78 7.55
CA ALA A 157 -4.67 2.75 8.02
C ALA A 157 -5.48 2.14 9.15
N ARG A 158 -5.01 2.36 10.38
CA ARG A 158 -5.77 1.98 11.56
C ARG A 158 -6.96 2.92 11.73
N GLY A 159 -8.13 2.34 11.99
CA GLY A 159 -9.29 3.04 12.51
C GLY A 159 -8.93 3.91 13.69
#